data_AF-A0A5Q0SH61-F1
#
_entry.id   AF-A0A5Q0SH61-F1
#
_cell.length_a   1.000
_cell.length_b   1.000
_cell.length_c   1.000
_cell.angle_alpha   90.00
_cell.angle_beta   90.00
_cell.angle_gamma   90.00
#
_symmetry.space_group_name_H-M   'P 1'
#
loop_
_entity.id
_entity.type
_entity.pdbx_description
1 polymer ?
#
loop_
_entity_poly.entity_id
_entity_poly.type
_entity_poly.pdbx_seq_one_letter_code
_entity_poly.pdbx_strand_id
1 'polypeptide(L)'
;MKGLTIIYIIISIILAYIMQILVLYPFTAIAVGIPLGLLSRKYSAIGGFLIGLLSSLSIYLIYPISDVVKIAEVVGQLLGINSFLVILLYPLVYGIISLISALLFNYIIRVSRIAK
;
A
#
# COMPACT_ATOMS: atom_id res chain seq x y z
N MET A 1 -22.92 2.68 -10.83
CA MET A 1 -22.12 2.17 -9.67
C MET A 1 -20.74 1.66 -10.04
N LYS A 2 -20.53 0.91 -11.14
CA LYS A 2 -19.20 0.41 -11.53
C LYS A 2 -18.17 1.52 -11.85
N GLY A 3 -18.59 2.61 -12.50
CA GLY A 3 -17.69 3.71 -12.88
C GLY A 3 -17.02 4.41 -11.69
N LEU A 4 -17.76 4.72 -10.63
CA LEU A 4 -17.21 5.35 -9.42
C LEU A 4 -16.17 4.45 -8.72
N THR A 5 -16.40 3.13 -8.71
CA THR A 5 -15.44 2.17 -8.15
C THR A 5 -14.09 2.20 -8.88
N ILE A 6 -14.13 2.24 -10.21
CA ILE A 6 -12.93 2.31 -11.05
C ILE A 6 -12.18 3.62 -10.77
N ILE A 7 -12.89 4.75 -10.66
CA ILE A 7 -12.30 6.05 -10.35
C ILE A 7 -11.53 6.00 -9.02
N TYR A 8 -12.13 5.44 -7.96
CA TYR A 8 -11.46 5.35 -6.65
C TYR A 8 -10.21 4.48 -6.69
N ILE A 9 -10.24 3.39 -7.46
CA ILE A 9 -9.07 2.51 -7.66
C ILE A 9 -7.96 3.28 -8.39
N ILE A 10 -8.27 3.96 -9.49
CA ILE A 10 -7.29 4.74 -10.27
C ILE A 10 -6.67 5.84 -9.40
N ILE A 11 -7.49 6.60 -8.67
CA ILE A 11 -7.00 7.65 -7.77
C ILE A 11 -6.06 7.05 -6.72
N SER A 12 -6.40 5.89 -6.16
CA SER A 12 -5.56 5.24 -5.12
C SER A 12 -4.23 4.76 -5.67
N ILE A 13 -4.20 4.26 -6.92
CA ILE A 13 -2.96 3.88 -7.61
C ILE A 13 -2.07 5.12 -7.83
N ILE A 14 -2.64 6.19 -8.39
CA ILE A 14 -1.90 7.44 -8.62
C ILE A 14 -1.34 7.97 -7.30
N LEU A 15 -2.17 7.99 -6.25
CA LEU A 15 -1.77 8.44 -4.92
C LEU A 15 -0.66 7.57 -4.33
N ALA A 16 -0.69 6.25 -4.55
CA ALA A 16 0.36 5.35 -4.09
C ALA A 16 1.73 5.72 -4.66
N TYR A 17 1.80 5.97 -5.98
CA TYR A 17 3.07 6.36 -6.62
C TYR A 17 3.54 7.75 -6.20
N ILE A 18 2.64 8.75 -6.22
CA ILE A 18 2.99 10.12 -5.79
C ILE A 18 3.56 10.08 -4.37
N MET A 19 2.88 9.37 -3.48
CA MET A 19 3.28 9.30 -2.08
C MET A 19 4.60 8.54 -1.90
N GLN A 20 4.77 7.35 -2.50
CA GLN A 20 6.02 6.57 -2.38
C GLN A 20 7.27 7.29 -2.91
N ILE A 21 7.10 8.25 -3.83
CA ILE A 21 8.21 9.06 -4.36
C ILE A 21 8.50 10.28 -3.47
N LEU A 22 7.46 10.94 -2.94
CA LEU A 22 7.60 12.26 -2.31
C LEU A 22 7.64 12.23 -0.77
N VAL A 23 7.20 11.14 -0.13
CA VAL A 23 6.96 11.08 1.32
C VAL A 23 7.58 9.82 1.92
N LEU A 24 7.94 9.89 3.21
CA LEU A 24 8.45 8.77 4.00
C LEU A 24 7.50 7.57 3.94
N TYR A 25 8.06 6.44 3.54
CA TYR A 25 7.38 5.24 3.07
C TYR A 25 6.27 4.61 3.96
N PRO A 26 6.26 4.71 5.30
CA PRO A 26 5.13 4.21 6.08
C PRO A 26 3.87 5.08 5.98
N PHE A 27 4.06 6.40 5.87
CA PHE A 27 2.95 7.36 5.87
C PHE A 27 2.20 7.39 4.54
N THR A 28 2.88 6.98 3.47
CA THR A 28 2.35 6.91 2.11
C THR A 28 1.27 5.83 1.98
N ALA A 29 1.46 4.68 2.63
CA ALA A 29 0.50 3.57 2.63
C ALA A 29 -0.86 3.95 3.24
N ILE A 30 -0.87 4.87 4.21
CA ILE A 30 -2.09 5.34 4.87
C ILE A 30 -2.95 6.12 3.86
N ALA A 31 -2.37 7.06 3.14
CA ALA A 31 -3.11 7.92 2.21
C ALA A 31 -3.78 7.12 1.07
N VAL A 32 -3.13 6.05 0.59
CA VAL A 32 -3.69 5.13 -0.40
C VAL A 32 -5.03 4.52 0.05
N GLY A 33 -5.22 4.32 1.36
CA GLY A 33 -6.46 3.78 1.90
C GLY A 33 -7.67 4.73 1.82
N ILE A 34 -7.45 6.05 1.68
CA ILE A 34 -8.52 7.04 1.76
C ILE A 34 -9.56 6.85 0.64
N PRO A 35 -9.21 6.82 -0.66
CA PRO A 35 -10.22 6.68 -1.70
C PRO A 35 -10.81 5.26 -1.70
N LEU A 36 -10.04 4.25 -1.33
CA LEU A 36 -10.50 2.86 -1.20
C LEU A 36 -11.51 2.68 -0.06
N GLY A 37 -11.49 3.54 0.96
CA GLY A 37 -12.50 3.57 2.01
C GLY A 37 -13.92 3.78 1.49
N LEU A 38 -14.10 4.36 0.29
CA LEU A 38 -15.42 4.56 -0.33
C LEU A 38 -16.02 3.29 -0.95
N LEU A 39 -15.24 2.21 -1.06
CA LEU A 39 -15.67 0.93 -1.62
C LEU A 39 -16.49 0.09 -0.61
N SER A 40 -16.95 -1.10 -1.03
CA SER A 40 -17.48 -2.05 -0.05
C SER A 40 -16.34 -2.60 0.81
N ARG A 41 -16.62 -3.01 2.06
CA ARG A 41 -15.60 -3.52 3.00
C ARG A 41 -14.65 -4.55 2.37
N LYS A 42 -15.20 -5.50 1.60
CA LYS A 42 -14.41 -6.53 0.89
C LYS A 42 -13.46 -5.92 -0.14
N TYR A 43 -13.96 -5.00 -0.97
CA TYR A 43 -13.14 -4.36 -2.01
C TYR A 43 -12.16 -3.32 -1.45
N SER A 44 -12.48 -2.64 -0.34
CA SER A 44 -11.54 -1.79 0.38
C SER A 44 -10.35 -2.59 0.90
N ALA A 45 -10.58 -3.75 1.52
CA ALA A 45 -9.51 -4.59 2.04
C ALA A 45 -8.62 -5.16 0.93
N ILE A 46 -9.23 -5.80 -0.06
CA ILE A 46 -8.50 -6.43 -1.18
C ILE A 46 -7.78 -5.36 -2.00
N GLY A 47 -8.47 -4.25 -2.31
CA GLY A 47 -7.90 -3.14 -3.05
C GLY A 47 -6.72 -2.51 -2.31
N GLY A 48 -6.86 -2.25 -1.00
CA GLY A 48 -5.80 -1.67 -0.18
C GLY A 48 -4.56 -2.54 -0.16
N PHE A 49 -4.74 -3.84 0.09
CA PHE A 49 -3.63 -4.79 0.09
C PHE A 49 -2.96 -4.89 -1.27
N LEU A 50 -3.73 -5.14 -2.35
CA LEU A 50 -3.17 -5.35 -3.68
C LEU A 50 -2.52 -4.09 -4.25
N ILE A 51 -3.17 -2.93 -4.12
CA ILE A 51 -2.59 -1.67 -4.60
C ILE A 51 -1.33 -1.36 -3.81
N GLY A 52 -1.34 -1.49 -2.48
CA GLY A 52 -0.16 -1.27 -1.66
C GLY A 52 1.00 -2.22 -2.01
N LEU A 53 0.72 -3.53 -2.06
CA LEU A 53 1.72 -4.54 -2.37
C LEU A 53 2.32 -4.35 -3.77
N LEU A 54 1.46 -4.23 -4.79
CA LEU A 54 1.90 -4.18 -6.18
C LEU A 54 2.58 -2.86 -6.53
N SER A 55 2.09 -1.74 -6.01
CA SER A 55 2.78 -0.46 -6.21
C SER A 55 4.17 -0.48 -5.58
N SER A 56 4.31 -0.99 -4.36
CA SER A 56 5.65 -1.11 -3.78
C SER A 56 6.54 -2.11 -4.51
N LEU A 57 6.03 -3.26 -4.95
CA LEU A 57 6.85 -4.22 -5.71
C LEU A 57 7.33 -3.59 -7.02
N SER A 58 6.49 -2.78 -7.66
CA SER A 58 6.83 -2.12 -8.92
C SER A 58 7.97 -1.11 -8.77
N ILE A 59 8.20 -0.55 -7.58
CA ILE A 59 9.35 0.33 -7.32
C ILE A 59 10.68 -0.38 -7.56
N TYR A 60 10.75 -1.69 -7.32
CA TYR A 60 11.94 -2.48 -7.60
C TYR A 60 12.25 -2.61 -9.10
N LEU A 61 11.30 -2.28 -9.98
CA LEU A 61 11.55 -2.18 -11.42
C LEU A 61 12.20 -0.83 -11.79
N ILE A 62 12.05 0.17 -10.94
CA ILE A 62 12.57 1.53 -11.15
C ILE A 62 13.96 1.67 -10.52
N TYR A 63 14.19 1.03 -9.37
CA TYR A 63 15.49 1.00 -8.71
C TYR A 63 16.37 -0.16 -9.22
N PRO A 64 17.70 0.00 -9.32
CA PRO A 64 18.59 -1.07 -9.74
C PRO A 64 18.47 -2.26 -8.79
N ILE A 65 18.06 -3.43 -9.29
CA ILE A 65 17.87 -4.62 -8.47
C ILE A 65 19.16 -5.01 -7.73
N SER A 66 20.33 -4.74 -8.31
CA SER A 66 21.64 -4.95 -7.69
C SER A 66 21.81 -4.16 -6.40
N ASP A 67 21.30 -2.94 -6.33
CA ASP A 67 21.44 -2.09 -5.14
C ASP A 67 20.42 -2.47 -4.07
N VAL A 68 19.20 -2.83 -4.49
CA VAL A 68 18.17 -3.40 -3.59
C VAL A 68 18.68 -4.68 -2.92
N VAL A 69 19.30 -5.57 -3.69
CA VAL A 69 19.88 -6.83 -3.17
C VAL A 69 21.01 -6.55 -2.19
N LYS A 70 21.95 -5.64 -2.49
CA LYS A 70 23.03 -5.28 -1.56
C LYS A 70 22.50 -4.74 -0.23
N ILE A 71 21.51 -3.85 -0.28
CA ILE A 71 20.89 -3.32 0.95
C ILE A 71 20.20 -4.45 1.72
N ALA A 72 19.47 -5.32 1.02
CA ALA A 72 18.79 -6.45 1.63
C ALA A 72 19.76 -7.47 2.25
N GLU A 73 20.95 -7.67 1.68
CA GLU A 73 22.01 -8.51 2.26
C GLU A 73 22.54 -7.91 3.56
N VAL A 74 22.84 -6.61 3.59
CA VAL A 74 23.30 -5.93 4.80
C VAL A 74 22.25 -6.01 5.91
N VAL A 75 20.99 -5.66 5.58
CA VAL A 75 19.88 -5.73 6.54
C VAL A 75 19.62 -7.17 6.97
N GLY A 76 19.67 -8.12 6.04
CA GLY A 76 19.50 -9.55 6.31
C GLY A 76 20.55 -10.09 7.27
N GLN A 77 21.83 -9.73 7.08
CA GLN A 77 22.91 -10.09 7.99
C GLN A 77 22.72 -9.49 9.39
N LEU A 78 22.33 -8.22 9.48
CA LEU A 78 22.09 -7.55 10.77
C LEU A 78 20.92 -8.17 11.56
N LEU A 79 19.88 -8.60 10.85
CA LEU A 79 18.67 -9.17 11.45
C LEU A 79 18.72 -10.70 11.55
N GLY A 80 19.74 -11.36 11.01
CA GLY A 80 19.83 -12.82 10.95
C GLY A 80 18.77 -13.48 10.06
N ILE A 81 18.27 -12.78 9.04
CA ILE A 81 17.23 -13.27 8.12
C ILE A 81 17.73 -13.26 6.67
N ASN A 82 17.12 -14.10 5.84
CA ASN A 82 17.45 -14.18 4.42
C ASN A 82 17.14 -12.84 3.71
N SER A 83 18.05 -12.34 2.89
CA SER A 83 17.90 -11.10 2.12
C SER A 83 16.66 -11.08 1.22
N PHE A 84 16.28 -12.23 0.65
CA PHE A 84 15.03 -12.38 -0.10
C PHE A 84 13.80 -12.05 0.77
N LEU A 85 13.79 -12.46 2.03
CA LEU A 85 12.70 -12.12 2.96
C LEU A 85 12.67 -10.64 3.26
N VAL A 86 13.83 -9.97 3.37
CA VAL A 86 13.88 -8.51 3.55
C VAL A 86 13.23 -7.79 2.38
N ILE A 87 13.57 -8.19 1.15
CA ILE A 87 12.98 -7.62 -0.08
C ILE A 87 11.48 -7.83 -0.11
N LEU A 88 10.99 -9.00 0.30
CA LEU A 88 9.56 -9.33 0.27
C LEU A 88 8.77 -8.65 1.41
N LEU A 89 9.36 -8.52 2.58
CA LEU A 89 8.71 -7.96 3.76
C LEU A 89 8.33 -6.50 3.55
N TYR A 90 9.16 -5.74 2.84
CA TYR A 90 8.94 -4.31 2.68
C TYR A 90 7.63 -3.99 1.92
N PRO A 91 7.37 -4.53 0.71
CA PRO A 91 6.08 -4.42 0.03
C PRO A 91 4.93 -5.06 0.81
N LEU A 92 5.18 -6.17 1.52
CA LEU A 92 4.15 -6.86 2.30
C LEU A 92 3.62 -5.97 3.44
N VAL A 93 4.53 -5.36 4.20
CA VAL A 93 4.20 -4.42 5.28
C VAL A 93 3.43 -3.23 4.70
N TYR A 94 3.87 -2.69 3.58
CA TYR A 94 3.15 -1.60 2.90
C TYR A 94 1.72 -2.01 2.51
N GLY A 95 1.55 -3.19 1.92
CA GLY A 95 0.24 -3.74 1.58
C GLY A 95 -0.66 -3.90 2.81
N ILE A 96 -0.11 -4.39 3.93
CA ILE A 96 -0.85 -4.55 5.18
C ILE A 96 -1.29 -3.19 5.74
N ILE A 97 -0.39 -2.20 5.81
CA ILE A 97 -0.73 -0.84 6.28
C ILE A 97 -1.83 -0.25 5.41
N SER A 98 -1.73 -0.40 4.08
CA SER A 98 -2.73 0.11 3.14
C SER A 98 -4.08 -0.60 3.29
N LEU A 99 -4.11 -1.92 3.51
CA LEU A 99 -5.32 -2.68 3.84
C LEU A 99 -5.97 -2.15 5.11
N ILE A 100 -5.21 -2.00 6.18
CA ILE A 100 -5.72 -1.55 7.49
C ILE A 100 -6.27 -0.13 7.34
N SER A 101 -5.54 0.75 6.66
CA SER A 101 -5.99 2.11 6.37
C SER A 101 -7.30 2.12 5.58
N ALA A 102 -7.40 1.35 4.50
CA ALA A 102 -8.60 1.27 3.67
C ALA A 102 -9.82 0.78 4.47
N LEU A 103 -9.64 -0.20 5.36
CA LEU A 103 -10.69 -0.69 6.26
C LEU A 103 -11.10 0.36 7.28
N LEU A 104 -10.14 1.09 7.85
CA LEU A 104 -10.39 2.14 8.83
C LEU A 104 -11.20 3.30 8.21
N PHE A 105 -10.79 3.78 7.03
CA PHE A 105 -11.56 4.80 6.31
C PHE A 105 -12.94 4.29 5.88
N ASN A 106 -13.06 3.02 5.48
CA ASN A 106 -14.36 2.43 5.18
C ASN A 106 -15.32 2.48 6.38
N TYR A 107 -14.81 2.15 7.56
CA TYR A 107 -15.57 2.22 8.80
C TYR A 107 -16.01 3.65 9.12
N ILE A 108 -15.07 4.61 9.11
CA ILE A 108 -15.35 6.03 9.39
C ILE A 108 -16.41 6.61 8.43
N ILE A 109 -16.30 6.33 7.15
CA ILE A 109 -17.24 6.82 6.13
C ILE A 109 -18.63 6.20 6.33
N ARG A 110 -18.72 4.92 6.70
CA ARG A 110 -20.01 4.27 6.98
C ARG A 110 -20.69 4.84 8.22
N VAL A 111 -19.94 4.98 9.32
CA VAL A 111 -20.48 5.53 10.58
C VAL A 111 -20.95 6.96 10.39
N SER A 112 -20.18 7.80 9.69
CA SER A 112 -20.56 9.20 9.44
C SER A 112 -21.79 9.37 8.55
N ARG A 113 -22.16 8.36 7.75
CA ARG A 113 -23.41 8.35 6.98
C ARG A 113 -24.64 7.91 7.78
N ILE A 114 -24.45 7.13 8.84
CA ILE A 114 -25.54 6.68 9.71
C ILE A 114 -25.92 7.77 10.73
N ALA A 115 -24.95 8.60 11.13
CA ALA A 115 -25.15 9.71 12.05
C ALA A 115 -25.80 10.96 11.42
N LYS A 116 -26.10 10.93 10.11
CA LYS A 116 -26.81 11.98 9.38
C LYS A 116 -28.20 11.50 9.01
#